data_AF-A0A4R2Q065-F1
#
_entry.id   AF-A0A4R2Q065-F1
#
_cell.length_a   1.000
_cell.length_b   1.000
_cell.length_c   1.000
_cell.angle_alpha   90.00
_cell.angle_beta   90.00
_cell.angle_gamma   90.00
#
_symmetry.space_group_name_H-M   'P 1'
#
loop_
_entity.id
_entity.type
_entity.pdbx_description
1 polymer ?
#
loop_
_entity_poly.entity_id
_entity_poly.type
_entity_poly.pdbx_seq_one_letter_code
_entity_poly.pdbx_strand_id
1 'polypeptide(L)'
;MKRYPRDLRGYGPTPPDPKWPGGARLALQFVINYEEGGENCLLHGDEASEAFLSEIVGAAAWQGQRHWNMETIYDYGARAGFWRLHRMFTERAMPVTVYGVATALARGPEQVAAMQAAGWEIASHGLKWIEYKDYSEADERAHMEEAKRLHVAVTGAAPRGWYTGRCSMQTVRLAAEDGGFEYVADSYADELPFWMRVGDRHQLVVPYTLDANDMRFATPQGFNSGDQFFAYLKDSFDLLLEEGRAGAPKMMSVGLHCRLVGRPGRAQALKRFLDYVAGHEDVWVARRIDIARHWAATHPPQALDRPSEMDCEAFVARFGGVFEHSPWIAEEAHGLELGPAHDCALGVHNALARIFRMAPPEKRLDVLKAHPDLAGKLAEARRLTPESTAEQASAGLDALTDAERARFQDLNARYTGRFGFPFIIAVRDHDKASILAAFERRLENDAETEFAEACAQVERIALHRLREMLPE
;
A
#
# COMPACT_ATOMS: atom_id res chain seq x y z
N MET A 1 -3.47 14.31 20.36
CA MET A 1 -2.25 13.76 19.73
C MET A 1 -2.54 13.62 18.24
N LYS A 2 -1.67 14.14 17.38
CA LYS A 2 -1.86 14.04 15.94
C LYS A 2 -1.24 12.72 15.47
N ARG A 3 -2.00 11.88 14.78
CA ARG A 3 -1.52 10.67 14.11
C ARG A 3 -1.45 10.93 12.61
N TYR A 4 -0.52 10.27 11.93
CA TYR A 4 -0.40 10.34 10.48
C TYR A 4 -1.18 9.19 9.82
N PRO A 5 -2.30 9.45 9.13
CA PRO A 5 -3.22 8.40 8.72
C PRO A 5 -2.85 7.71 7.39
N ARG A 6 -1.83 8.19 6.68
CA ARG A 6 -1.44 7.65 5.37
C ARG A 6 -0.37 6.59 5.55
N ASP A 7 -0.56 5.47 4.86
CA ASP A 7 0.45 4.43 4.75
C ASP A 7 1.41 4.75 3.60
N LEU A 8 2.63 5.17 3.96
CA LEU A 8 3.72 5.40 3.00
C LEU A 8 4.64 4.19 2.86
N ARG A 9 4.38 3.14 3.64
CA ARG A 9 5.20 1.94 3.66
C ARG A 9 4.65 0.91 2.69
N GLY A 10 3.34 0.67 2.73
CA GLY A 10 2.71 -0.43 2.00
C GLY A 10 3.44 -1.74 2.31
N TYR A 11 3.83 -2.47 1.27
CA TYR A 11 4.61 -3.70 1.42
C TYR A 11 6.12 -3.50 1.70
N GLY A 12 6.64 -2.28 1.57
CA GLY A 12 8.08 -2.03 1.68
C GLY A 12 8.89 -2.76 0.59
N PRO A 13 10.15 -3.16 0.88
CA PRO A 13 11.05 -3.72 -0.13
C PRO A 13 10.73 -5.16 -0.54
N THR A 14 9.85 -5.85 0.19
CA THR A 14 9.57 -7.29 0.01
C THR A 14 8.07 -7.53 -0.13
N PRO A 15 7.48 -7.20 -1.29
CA PRO A 15 6.08 -7.49 -1.55
C PRO A 15 5.79 -9.00 -1.55
N PRO A 16 4.57 -9.41 -1.16
CA PRO A 16 4.20 -10.82 -1.15
C PRO A 16 4.19 -11.39 -2.57
N ASP A 17 4.68 -12.62 -2.75
CA ASP A 17 4.53 -13.34 -4.01
C ASP A 17 3.04 -13.59 -4.26
N PRO A 18 2.43 -13.00 -5.30
CA PRO A 18 1.01 -13.10 -5.54
C PRO A 18 0.55 -14.52 -5.90
N LYS A 19 1.46 -15.44 -6.26
CA LYS A 19 1.15 -16.80 -6.72
C LYS A 19 0.10 -16.84 -7.83
N TRP A 20 0.21 -15.95 -8.83
CA TRP A 20 -0.79 -15.86 -9.89
C TRP A 20 -1.07 -17.22 -10.56
N PRO A 21 -2.33 -17.49 -10.94
CA PRO A 21 -2.72 -18.75 -11.57
C PRO A 21 -1.82 -19.14 -12.75
N GLY A 22 -1.51 -20.43 -12.86
CA GLY A 22 -0.62 -20.94 -13.91
C GLY A 22 0.85 -20.52 -13.76
N GLY A 23 1.24 -19.88 -12.65
CA GLY A 23 2.58 -19.34 -12.47
C GLY A 23 2.84 -18.08 -13.30
N ALA A 24 1.78 -17.34 -13.67
CA ALA A 24 1.89 -16.13 -14.46
C ALA A 24 2.85 -15.11 -13.81
N ARG A 25 3.61 -14.43 -14.66
CA ARG A 25 4.60 -13.42 -14.28
C ARG A 25 4.00 -12.02 -14.21
N LEU A 26 2.82 -11.83 -14.79
CA LEU A 26 2.05 -10.60 -14.72
C LEU A 26 0.56 -10.93 -14.73
N ALA A 27 -0.22 -10.28 -13.87
CA ALA A 27 -1.68 -10.24 -13.98
C ALA A 27 -2.09 -8.94 -14.71
N LEU A 28 -2.61 -9.04 -15.93
CA LEU A 28 -3.05 -7.89 -16.71
C LEU A 28 -4.58 -7.74 -16.62
N GLN A 29 -5.04 -6.55 -16.25
CA GLN A 29 -6.44 -6.27 -15.98
C GLN A 29 -6.92 -5.09 -16.82
N PHE A 30 -7.77 -5.36 -17.82
CA PHE A 30 -8.38 -4.32 -18.66
C PHE A 30 -9.69 -3.82 -18.05
N VAL A 31 -9.80 -2.51 -17.87
CA VAL A 31 -11.01 -1.83 -17.39
C VAL A 31 -11.64 -1.03 -18.53
N ILE A 32 -12.92 -1.28 -18.83
CA ILE A 32 -13.71 -0.42 -19.69
C ILE A 32 -14.68 0.39 -18.82
N ASN A 33 -14.50 1.70 -18.80
CA ASN A 33 -15.42 2.62 -18.14
C ASN A 33 -16.63 2.84 -19.07
N TYR A 34 -17.83 2.61 -18.53
CA TYR A 34 -19.10 2.88 -19.19
C TYR A 34 -19.85 3.94 -18.40
N GLU A 35 -19.68 5.18 -18.86
CA GLU A 35 -20.08 6.40 -18.16
C GLU A 35 -21.07 7.22 -19.01
N GLU A 36 -21.13 6.95 -20.31
CA GLU A 36 -21.93 7.64 -21.29
C GLU A 36 -23.44 7.50 -21.01
N GLY A 37 -24.08 8.62 -20.69
CA GLY A 37 -25.46 8.72 -20.19
C GLY A 37 -25.56 8.87 -18.66
N GLY A 38 -24.43 8.89 -17.96
CA GLY A 38 -24.33 9.07 -16.51
C GLY A 38 -23.49 10.28 -16.07
N GLU A 39 -22.89 11.01 -17.02
CA GLU A 39 -22.13 12.25 -16.81
C GLU A 39 -22.99 13.46 -16.41
N ASN A 40 -22.36 14.60 -16.13
CA ASN A 40 -23.08 15.83 -15.83
C ASN A 40 -23.93 16.31 -17.02
N CYS A 41 -25.23 16.42 -16.82
CA CYS A 41 -26.14 17.02 -17.80
C CYS A 41 -27.38 17.56 -17.10
N LEU A 42 -27.91 18.70 -17.60
CA LEU A 42 -29.20 19.23 -17.15
C LEU A 42 -30.34 18.21 -17.29
N LEU A 43 -30.28 17.34 -18.31
CA LEU A 43 -31.28 16.27 -18.49
C LEU A 43 -31.20 15.19 -17.41
N HIS A 44 -30.10 15.14 -16.66
CA HIS A 44 -29.87 14.24 -15.53
C HIS A 44 -30.10 14.93 -14.18
N GLY A 45 -30.58 16.18 -14.19
CA GLY A 45 -30.82 16.99 -13.00
C GLY A 45 -29.58 17.72 -12.46
N ASP A 46 -28.47 17.78 -13.20
CA ASP A 46 -27.27 18.51 -12.79
C ASP A 46 -27.37 20.00 -13.11
N GLU A 47 -26.64 20.81 -12.35
CA GLU A 47 -26.63 22.28 -12.49
C GLU A 47 -25.91 22.77 -13.76
N ALA A 48 -25.01 21.95 -14.33
CA ALA A 48 -24.18 22.33 -15.47
C ALA A 48 -23.94 21.16 -16.44
N SER A 49 -23.46 21.49 -17.63
CA SER A 49 -22.94 20.50 -18.58
C SER A 49 -21.62 19.87 -18.13
N GLU A 50 -21.34 18.67 -18.65
CA GLU A 50 -20.04 18.02 -18.50
C GLU A 50 -18.91 18.83 -19.14
N ALA A 51 -17.72 18.68 -18.57
CA ALA A 51 -16.49 19.36 -18.97
C ALA A 51 -15.27 18.42 -18.97
N PHE A 52 -15.39 17.21 -18.43
CA PHE A 52 -14.28 16.30 -18.22
C PHE A 52 -14.19 15.21 -19.31
N LEU A 53 -12.97 14.71 -19.55
CA LEU A 53 -12.63 13.60 -20.46
C LEU A 53 -13.38 13.59 -21.81
N SER A 54 -13.12 14.61 -22.62
CA SER A 54 -13.65 14.75 -23.98
C SER A 54 -12.57 15.25 -24.95
N GLU A 55 -12.91 15.38 -26.23
CA GLU A 55 -12.02 16.00 -27.23
C GLU A 55 -11.82 17.51 -27.00
N ILE A 56 -12.65 18.14 -26.15
CA ILE A 56 -12.58 19.56 -25.82
C ILE A 56 -11.73 19.70 -24.56
N VAL A 57 -10.42 19.51 -24.70
CA VAL A 57 -9.47 19.63 -23.58
C VAL A 57 -9.52 21.06 -23.02
N GLY A 58 -9.77 21.18 -21.71
CA GLY A 58 -9.95 22.47 -21.04
C GLY A 58 -11.36 23.05 -21.18
N ALA A 59 -12.36 22.26 -21.58
CA ALA A 59 -13.76 22.66 -21.49
C ALA A 59 -14.12 23.14 -20.08
N ALA A 60 -14.97 24.16 -20.01
CA ALA A 60 -15.60 24.61 -18.78
C ALA A 60 -17.05 24.13 -18.75
N ALA A 61 -17.55 23.78 -17.56
CA ALA A 61 -18.94 23.42 -17.36
C ALA A 61 -19.83 24.65 -17.61
N TRP A 62 -20.88 24.49 -18.41
CA TRP A 62 -21.82 25.57 -18.72
C TRP A 62 -22.98 25.55 -17.73
N GLN A 63 -22.96 26.48 -16.79
CA GLN A 63 -23.98 26.61 -15.75
C GLN A 63 -25.36 26.88 -16.37
N GLY A 64 -26.36 26.11 -15.95
CA GLY A 64 -27.75 26.21 -16.41
C GLY A 64 -27.94 25.94 -17.90
N GLN A 65 -26.97 25.33 -18.58
CA GLN A 65 -26.99 25.11 -20.03
C GLN A 65 -26.52 23.73 -20.44
N ARG A 66 -27.11 23.21 -21.52
CA ARG A 66 -26.63 22.02 -22.21
C ARG A 66 -25.47 22.35 -23.12
N HIS A 67 -24.53 21.41 -23.26
CA HIS A 67 -23.37 21.56 -24.13
C HIS A 67 -23.42 20.52 -25.25
N TRP A 68 -24.00 20.90 -26.38
CA TRP A 68 -24.27 19.98 -27.50
C TRP A 68 -23.04 19.20 -27.98
N ASN A 69 -21.89 19.87 -28.13
CA ASN A 69 -20.66 19.20 -28.55
C ASN A 69 -20.20 18.16 -27.52
N MET A 70 -20.31 18.47 -26.23
CA MET A 70 -19.96 17.53 -25.16
C MET A 70 -20.88 16.32 -25.16
N GLU A 71 -22.20 16.52 -25.17
CA GLU A 71 -23.18 15.43 -25.20
C GLU A 71 -22.93 14.50 -26.40
N THR A 72 -22.72 15.06 -27.60
CA THR A 72 -22.47 14.25 -28.81
C THR A 72 -21.10 13.55 -28.82
N ILE A 73 -20.11 14.04 -28.06
CA ILE A 73 -18.85 13.33 -27.82
C ILE A 73 -19.10 12.10 -26.93
N TYR A 74 -19.91 12.24 -25.87
CA TYR A 74 -20.30 11.14 -25.01
C TYR A 74 -21.17 10.12 -25.76
N ASP A 75 -22.14 10.59 -26.56
CA ASP A 75 -22.94 9.71 -27.44
C ASP A 75 -22.07 8.81 -28.32
N TYR A 76 -20.93 9.30 -28.83
CA TYR A 76 -20.02 8.48 -29.62
C TYR A 76 -19.53 7.24 -28.85
N GLY A 77 -19.26 7.38 -27.55
CA GLY A 77 -18.83 6.27 -26.70
C GLY A 77 -19.87 5.17 -26.66
N ALA A 78 -21.11 5.49 -26.30
CA ALA A 78 -22.20 4.51 -26.24
C ALA A 78 -22.58 3.95 -27.63
N ARG A 79 -22.60 4.79 -28.67
CA ARG A 79 -23.11 4.43 -30.01
C ARG A 79 -22.11 3.69 -30.89
N ALA A 80 -20.81 3.93 -30.73
CA ALA A 80 -19.80 3.40 -31.65
C ALA A 80 -18.53 2.91 -30.94
N GLY A 81 -18.05 3.65 -29.94
CA GLY A 81 -16.85 3.32 -29.19
C GLY A 81 -16.95 1.99 -28.47
N PHE A 82 -18.00 1.80 -27.67
CA PHE A 82 -18.29 0.57 -26.94
C PHE A 82 -18.28 -0.66 -27.87
N TRP A 83 -19.03 -0.62 -28.96
CA TRP A 83 -19.13 -1.77 -29.89
C TRP A 83 -17.80 -2.12 -30.56
N ARG A 84 -16.93 -1.13 -30.78
CA ARG A 84 -15.58 -1.38 -31.29
C ARG A 84 -14.72 -2.09 -30.24
N LEU A 85 -14.73 -1.63 -29.01
CA LEU A 85 -14.00 -2.26 -27.90
C LEU A 85 -14.54 -3.67 -27.63
N HIS A 86 -15.86 -3.84 -27.57
CA HIS A 86 -16.51 -5.14 -27.43
C HIS A 86 -15.99 -6.17 -28.42
N ARG A 87 -15.97 -5.85 -29.73
CA ARG A 87 -15.39 -6.74 -30.75
C ARG A 87 -13.91 -7.00 -30.51
N MET A 88 -13.10 -5.97 -30.25
CA MET A 88 -11.65 -6.14 -30.04
C MET A 88 -11.31 -7.13 -28.91
N PHE A 89 -12.04 -7.07 -27.79
CA PHE A 89 -11.83 -7.95 -26.64
C PHE A 89 -12.44 -9.34 -26.84
N THR A 90 -13.69 -9.42 -27.32
CA THR A 90 -14.39 -10.71 -27.51
C THR A 90 -13.77 -11.56 -28.61
N GLU A 91 -13.32 -10.97 -29.73
CA GLU A 91 -12.59 -11.68 -30.80
C GLU A 91 -11.27 -12.30 -30.31
N ARG A 92 -10.69 -11.77 -29.23
CA ARG A 92 -9.44 -12.27 -28.61
C ARG A 92 -9.69 -13.14 -27.37
N ALA A 93 -10.96 -13.35 -26.98
CA ALA A 93 -11.33 -13.98 -25.72
C ALA A 93 -10.60 -13.37 -24.49
N MET A 94 -10.33 -12.06 -24.53
CA MET A 94 -9.71 -11.34 -23.42
C MET A 94 -10.80 -10.80 -22.48
N PRO A 95 -10.87 -11.26 -21.23
CA PRO A 95 -11.86 -10.76 -20.29
C PRO A 95 -11.55 -9.33 -19.87
N VAL A 96 -12.59 -8.58 -19.51
CA VAL A 96 -12.48 -7.22 -18.96
C VAL A 96 -13.37 -7.07 -17.73
N THR A 97 -13.08 -6.04 -16.96
CA THR A 97 -14.01 -5.50 -15.95
C THR A 97 -14.59 -4.21 -16.47
N VAL A 98 -15.91 -4.09 -16.45
CA VAL A 98 -16.62 -2.85 -16.73
C VAL A 98 -16.76 -2.06 -15.44
N TYR A 99 -16.33 -0.80 -15.47
CA TYR A 99 -16.71 0.18 -14.46
C TYR A 99 -17.97 0.87 -14.95
N GLY A 100 -19.12 0.35 -14.50
CA GLY A 100 -20.43 0.75 -14.98
C GLY A 100 -21.10 1.76 -14.05
N VAL A 101 -21.31 2.98 -14.54
CA VAL A 101 -22.10 4.00 -13.86
C VAL A 101 -23.56 3.57 -13.91
N ALA A 102 -24.23 3.46 -12.77
CA ALA A 102 -25.52 2.77 -12.69
C ALA A 102 -26.59 3.42 -13.59
N THR A 103 -26.63 4.75 -13.66
CA THR A 103 -27.53 5.49 -14.57
C THR A 103 -27.18 5.32 -16.04
N ALA A 104 -25.89 5.22 -16.40
CA ALA A 104 -25.46 4.92 -17.77
C ALA A 104 -25.89 3.52 -18.20
N LEU A 105 -25.71 2.51 -17.32
CA LEU A 105 -26.16 1.14 -17.56
C LEU A 105 -27.68 1.08 -17.80
N ALA A 106 -28.46 1.80 -16.99
CA ALA A 106 -29.92 1.89 -17.16
C ALA A 106 -30.35 2.49 -18.52
N ARG A 107 -29.53 3.36 -19.11
CA ARG A 107 -29.77 3.98 -20.42
C ARG A 107 -29.21 3.15 -21.59
N GLY A 108 -28.37 2.15 -21.32
CA GLY A 108 -27.70 1.33 -22.33
C GLY A 108 -28.03 -0.17 -22.26
N PRO A 109 -29.30 -0.59 -22.40
CA PRO A 109 -29.68 -1.99 -22.21
C PRO A 109 -29.02 -2.96 -23.21
N GLU A 110 -28.77 -2.54 -24.46
CA GLU A 110 -28.06 -3.36 -25.44
C GLU A 110 -26.60 -3.57 -25.05
N GLN A 111 -25.95 -2.54 -24.52
CA GLN A 111 -24.58 -2.59 -24.03
C GLN A 111 -24.48 -3.50 -22.80
N VAL A 112 -25.42 -3.38 -21.85
CA VAL A 112 -25.50 -4.27 -20.68
C VAL A 112 -25.65 -5.74 -21.12
N ALA A 113 -26.58 -6.03 -22.04
CA ALA A 113 -26.78 -7.38 -22.55
C ALA A 113 -25.50 -7.93 -23.22
N ALA A 114 -24.77 -7.09 -23.96
CA ALA A 114 -23.50 -7.48 -24.58
C ALA A 114 -22.40 -7.76 -23.55
N MET A 115 -22.27 -6.93 -22.51
CA MET A 115 -21.33 -7.15 -21.39
C MET A 115 -21.60 -8.50 -20.70
N GLN A 116 -22.87 -8.79 -20.42
CA GLN A 116 -23.29 -10.07 -19.81
C GLN A 116 -23.02 -11.26 -20.72
N ALA A 117 -23.36 -11.16 -22.01
CA ALA A 117 -23.12 -12.23 -22.98
C ALA A 117 -21.62 -12.53 -23.15
N ALA A 118 -20.76 -11.53 -23.02
CA ALA A 118 -19.31 -11.68 -23.06
C ALA A 118 -18.71 -12.23 -21.74
N GLY A 119 -19.52 -12.44 -20.69
CA GLY A 119 -19.05 -12.89 -19.38
C GLY A 119 -18.16 -11.88 -18.65
N TRP A 120 -18.24 -10.61 -19.05
CA TRP A 120 -17.48 -9.53 -18.42
C TRP A 120 -18.00 -9.28 -17.00
N GLU A 121 -17.09 -8.89 -16.12
CA GLU A 121 -17.50 -8.37 -14.82
C GLU A 121 -18.12 -6.98 -15.02
N ILE A 122 -19.20 -6.67 -14.30
CA ILE A 122 -19.77 -5.31 -14.21
C ILE A 122 -19.65 -4.84 -12.76
N ALA A 123 -18.61 -4.08 -12.46
CA ALA A 123 -18.39 -3.44 -11.17
C ALA A 123 -19.09 -2.07 -11.13
N SER A 124 -19.40 -1.60 -9.92
CA SER A 124 -20.05 -0.31 -9.76
C SER A 124 -19.07 0.82 -9.98
N HIS A 125 -19.45 1.78 -10.85
CA HIS A 125 -18.78 3.06 -11.01
C HIS A 125 -19.57 4.23 -10.40
N GLY A 126 -20.29 3.96 -9.31
CA GLY A 126 -21.19 4.93 -8.67
C GLY A 126 -22.54 5.07 -9.38
N LEU A 127 -23.42 5.90 -8.81
CA LEU A 127 -24.76 6.15 -9.36
C LEU A 127 -24.68 7.00 -10.64
N LYS A 128 -23.86 8.05 -10.57
CA LYS A 128 -23.57 9.02 -11.64
C LYS A 128 -22.08 9.27 -11.69
N TRP A 129 -21.60 9.69 -12.86
CA TRP A 129 -20.23 10.08 -13.09
C TRP A 129 -20.05 11.57 -12.78
N ILE A 130 -19.91 11.89 -11.50
CA ILE A 130 -19.76 13.25 -10.97
C ILE A 130 -18.62 13.32 -9.94
N GLU A 131 -18.32 14.53 -9.46
CA GLU A 131 -17.33 14.74 -8.40
C GLU A 131 -17.98 14.64 -7.02
N TYR A 132 -17.44 13.78 -6.15
CA TYR A 132 -17.94 13.57 -4.80
C TYR A 132 -17.17 14.33 -3.72
N LYS A 133 -16.12 15.11 -4.06
CA LYS A 133 -15.16 15.67 -3.09
C LYS A 133 -15.79 16.44 -1.92
N ASP A 134 -16.91 17.13 -2.16
CA ASP A 134 -17.63 17.96 -1.18
C ASP A 134 -18.99 17.36 -0.75
N TYR A 135 -19.30 16.11 -1.12
CA TYR A 135 -20.56 15.47 -0.75
C TYR A 135 -20.64 15.27 0.76
N SER A 136 -21.85 15.42 1.31
CA SER A 136 -22.12 14.98 2.67
C SER A 136 -22.05 13.45 2.74
N GLU A 137 -21.66 12.91 3.90
CA GLU A 137 -21.60 11.46 4.08
C GLU A 137 -22.97 10.80 3.82
N ALA A 138 -24.06 11.47 4.21
CA ALA A 138 -25.42 10.97 4.03
C ALA A 138 -25.81 10.89 2.55
N ASP A 139 -25.51 11.93 1.76
CA ASP A 139 -25.85 11.96 0.34
C ASP A 139 -25.00 10.97 -0.46
N GLU A 140 -23.70 10.88 -0.14
CA GLU A 140 -22.82 9.90 -0.79
C GLU A 140 -23.24 8.46 -0.48
N ARG A 141 -23.60 8.15 0.77
CA ARG A 141 -24.14 6.84 1.15
C ARG A 141 -25.46 6.55 0.44
N ALA A 142 -26.34 7.53 0.32
CA ALA A 142 -27.60 7.38 -0.43
C ALA A 142 -27.35 7.08 -1.92
N HIS A 143 -26.39 7.76 -2.54
CA HIS A 143 -25.96 7.46 -3.92
C HIS A 143 -25.35 6.06 -4.05
N MET A 144 -24.57 5.60 -3.07
CA MET A 144 -24.01 4.24 -3.07
C MET A 144 -25.10 3.17 -3.02
N GLU A 145 -26.07 3.31 -2.12
CA GLU A 145 -27.20 2.39 -2.03
C GLU A 145 -28.08 2.39 -3.28
N GLU A 146 -28.36 3.58 -3.83
CA GLU A 146 -29.15 3.68 -5.06
C GLU A 146 -28.40 3.11 -6.27
N ALA A 147 -27.08 3.28 -6.34
CA ALA A 147 -26.25 2.64 -7.36
C ALA A 147 -26.35 1.12 -7.28
N LYS A 148 -26.19 0.53 -6.09
CA LYS A 148 -26.33 -0.92 -5.87
C LYS A 148 -27.71 -1.43 -6.27
N ARG A 149 -28.78 -0.72 -5.83
CA ARG A 149 -30.16 -1.06 -6.18
C ARG A 149 -30.39 -1.05 -7.69
N LEU A 150 -29.90 -0.01 -8.37
CA LEU A 150 -30.06 0.13 -9.81
C LEU A 150 -29.22 -0.90 -10.58
N HIS A 151 -28.00 -1.21 -10.13
CA HIS A 151 -27.18 -2.31 -10.67
C HIS A 151 -27.95 -3.63 -10.65
N VAL A 152 -28.59 -4.00 -9.53
CA VAL A 152 -29.42 -5.21 -9.45
C VAL A 152 -30.57 -5.14 -10.45
N ALA A 153 -31.24 -3.98 -10.57
CA ALA A 153 -32.37 -3.83 -11.47
C ALA A 153 -32.00 -3.96 -12.95
N VAL A 154 -30.81 -3.49 -13.36
CA VAL A 154 -30.41 -3.46 -14.77
C VAL A 154 -29.52 -4.63 -15.19
N THR A 155 -28.75 -5.20 -14.27
CA THR A 155 -27.83 -6.33 -14.54
C THR A 155 -28.33 -7.66 -13.98
N GLY A 156 -29.35 -7.65 -13.11
CA GLY A 156 -29.83 -8.85 -12.42
C GLY A 156 -28.96 -9.31 -11.25
N ALA A 157 -27.85 -8.62 -10.95
CA ALA A 157 -26.95 -8.97 -9.86
C ALA A 157 -26.43 -7.74 -9.11
N ALA A 158 -26.07 -7.92 -7.84
CA ALA A 158 -25.40 -6.88 -7.07
C ALA A 158 -23.94 -6.77 -7.52
N PRO A 159 -23.39 -5.55 -7.66
CA PRO A 159 -21.99 -5.36 -8.03
C PRO A 159 -21.10 -5.82 -6.88
N ARG A 160 -20.01 -6.53 -7.20
CA ARG A 160 -19.04 -7.03 -6.21
C ARG A 160 -17.77 -6.18 -6.10
N GLY A 161 -17.56 -5.27 -7.04
CA GLY A 161 -16.49 -4.27 -7.01
C GLY A 161 -17.05 -2.85 -6.98
N TRP A 162 -16.28 -1.94 -6.38
CA TRP A 162 -16.59 -0.51 -6.35
C TRP A 162 -15.41 0.36 -6.79
N TYR A 163 -15.69 1.37 -7.62
CA TYR A 163 -14.78 2.44 -7.98
C TYR A 163 -15.57 3.74 -8.16
N THR A 164 -15.23 4.84 -7.48
CA THR A 164 -15.86 6.15 -7.74
C THR A 164 -15.00 7.00 -8.68
N GLY A 165 -13.68 6.89 -8.61
CA GLY A 165 -12.72 7.74 -9.32
C GLY A 165 -12.59 9.11 -8.68
N ARG A 166 -13.54 10.01 -8.91
CA ARG A 166 -13.57 11.35 -8.31
C ARG A 166 -14.22 11.32 -6.91
N CYS A 167 -13.60 10.54 -6.04
CA CYS A 167 -14.11 10.20 -4.71
C CYS A 167 -13.97 11.35 -3.70
N SER A 168 -14.70 11.25 -2.59
CA SER A 168 -14.50 12.04 -1.38
C SER A 168 -13.49 11.34 -0.45
N MET A 169 -13.16 11.97 0.69
CA MET A 169 -12.39 11.31 1.75
C MET A 169 -13.18 10.22 2.49
N GLN A 170 -14.49 10.14 2.27
CA GLN A 170 -15.40 9.21 2.94
C GLN A 170 -15.59 7.93 2.10
N THR A 171 -15.49 8.03 0.77
CA THR A 171 -15.93 7.00 -0.19
C THR A 171 -15.40 5.60 0.12
N VAL A 172 -14.09 5.46 0.31
CA VAL A 172 -13.46 4.15 0.55
C VAL A 172 -13.94 3.53 1.86
N ARG A 173 -14.07 4.36 2.91
CA ARG A 173 -14.63 3.93 4.21
C ARG A 173 -16.09 3.51 4.05
N LEU A 174 -16.90 4.30 3.35
CA LEU A 174 -18.32 3.98 3.10
C LEU A 174 -18.49 2.64 2.36
N ALA A 175 -17.68 2.42 1.32
CA ALA A 175 -17.71 1.15 0.57
C ALA A 175 -17.26 -0.04 1.46
N ALA A 176 -16.26 0.16 2.31
CA ALA A 176 -15.84 -0.87 3.26
C ALA A 176 -16.91 -1.19 4.34
N GLU A 177 -17.61 -0.16 4.85
CA GLU A 177 -18.67 -0.29 5.84
C GLU A 177 -19.90 -1.04 5.29
N ASP A 178 -20.24 -0.82 4.01
CA ASP A 178 -21.32 -1.53 3.32
C ASP A 178 -21.15 -3.06 3.41
N GLY A 179 -19.94 -3.53 3.12
CA GLY A 179 -19.59 -4.94 3.25
C GLY A 179 -20.08 -5.87 2.14
N GLY A 180 -20.72 -5.36 1.09
CA GLY A 180 -21.11 -6.12 -0.09
C GLY A 180 -20.00 -6.29 -1.13
N PHE A 181 -18.98 -5.43 -1.09
CA PHE A 181 -17.90 -5.40 -2.08
C PHE A 181 -16.75 -6.33 -1.71
N GLU A 182 -16.40 -7.23 -2.64
CA GLU A 182 -15.20 -8.07 -2.55
C GLU A 182 -13.92 -7.25 -2.77
N TYR A 183 -14.00 -6.12 -3.48
CA TYR A 183 -12.89 -5.17 -3.59
C TYR A 183 -13.36 -3.72 -3.80
N VAL A 184 -12.49 -2.78 -3.41
CA VAL A 184 -12.58 -1.35 -3.75
C VAL A 184 -11.36 -0.94 -4.57
N ALA A 185 -11.53 -0.03 -5.51
CA ALA A 185 -10.50 0.34 -6.49
C ALA A 185 -10.00 1.79 -6.40
N ASP A 186 -10.57 2.61 -5.52
CA ASP A 186 -10.21 4.02 -5.32
C ASP A 186 -8.87 4.17 -4.59
N SER A 187 -7.82 3.62 -5.18
CA SER A 187 -6.42 3.73 -4.76
C SER A 187 -5.52 3.58 -5.97
N TYR A 188 -4.41 4.30 -5.98
CA TYR A 188 -3.39 4.30 -7.04
C TYR A 188 -1.99 4.06 -6.45
N ALA A 189 -1.93 3.45 -5.26
CA ALA A 189 -0.76 3.51 -4.38
C ALA A 189 0.13 2.25 -4.44
N ASP A 190 -0.20 1.25 -5.25
CA ASP A 190 0.56 -0.01 -5.30
C ASP A 190 0.34 -0.76 -6.62
N GLU A 191 1.19 -1.75 -6.88
CA GLU A 191 1.15 -2.67 -8.03
C GLU A 191 0.58 -4.05 -7.66
N LEU A 192 0.15 -4.22 -6.41
CA LEU A 192 -0.51 -5.41 -5.88
C LEU A 192 -1.77 -5.05 -5.08
N PRO A 193 -2.77 -5.95 -5.01
CA PRO A 193 -3.86 -5.82 -4.05
C PRO A 193 -3.36 -5.79 -2.62
N PHE A 194 -4.03 -5.05 -1.73
CA PHE A 194 -3.69 -5.01 -0.30
C PHE A 194 -4.94 -4.85 0.57
N TRP A 195 -4.85 -5.30 1.82
CA TRP A 195 -5.95 -5.19 2.78
C TRP A 195 -5.92 -3.86 3.52
N MET A 196 -7.00 -3.09 3.42
CA MET A 196 -7.24 -1.91 4.24
C MET A 196 -8.18 -2.26 5.39
N ARG A 197 -7.83 -1.83 6.62
CA ARG A 197 -8.73 -1.99 7.77
C ARG A 197 -9.60 -0.75 7.93
N VAL A 198 -10.91 -0.96 8.06
CA VAL A 198 -11.92 0.06 8.35
C VAL A 198 -12.78 -0.45 9.49
N GLY A 199 -12.58 0.12 10.69
CA GLY A 199 -13.12 -0.45 11.92
C GLY A 199 -12.66 -1.90 12.11
N ASP A 200 -13.61 -2.82 12.28
CA ASP A 200 -13.32 -4.26 12.42
C ASP A 200 -13.23 -5.00 11.07
N ARG A 201 -13.54 -4.33 9.95
CA ARG A 201 -13.56 -4.94 8.62
C ARG A 201 -12.22 -4.79 7.91
N HIS A 202 -11.87 -5.81 7.13
CA HIS A 202 -10.76 -5.75 6.18
C HIS A 202 -11.35 -5.69 4.77
N GLN A 203 -11.16 -4.56 4.10
CA GLN A 203 -11.58 -4.33 2.73
C GLN A 203 -10.38 -4.56 1.83
N LEU A 204 -10.52 -5.46 0.85
CA LEU A 204 -9.49 -5.60 -0.17
C LEU A 204 -9.51 -4.37 -1.07
N VAL A 205 -8.35 -3.75 -1.21
CA VAL A 205 -8.08 -2.74 -2.22
C VAL A 205 -7.37 -3.43 -3.36
N VAL A 206 -7.90 -3.29 -4.57
CA VAL A 206 -7.20 -3.66 -5.81
C VAL A 206 -6.85 -2.33 -6.49
N PRO A 207 -5.60 -1.86 -6.49
CA PRO A 207 -5.24 -0.53 -7.00
C PRO A 207 -5.48 -0.36 -8.50
N TYR A 208 -5.95 0.82 -8.90
CA TYR A 208 -6.21 1.20 -10.29
C TYR A 208 -5.12 2.15 -10.81
N THR A 209 -5.31 2.73 -12.00
CA THR A 209 -4.32 3.57 -12.70
C THR A 209 -4.96 4.84 -13.27
N LEU A 210 -4.21 5.94 -13.21
CA LEU A 210 -4.50 7.20 -13.93
C LEU A 210 -3.44 7.49 -15.01
N ASP A 211 -2.44 6.63 -15.15
CA ASP A 211 -1.28 6.77 -16.03
C ASP A 211 -1.36 5.81 -17.23
N ALA A 212 -1.47 4.49 -17.00
CA ALA A 212 -1.79 3.48 -17.99
C ALA A 212 -3.30 3.51 -18.34
N ASN A 213 -3.76 4.70 -18.71
CA ASN A 213 -5.18 5.03 -18.85
C ASN A 213 -5.39 5.95 -20.06
N ASP A 214 -6.33 5.61 -20.93
CA ASP A 214 -6.64 6.41 -22.13
C ASP A 214 -7.27 7.77 -21.81
N MET A 215 -7.69 8.01 -20.56
CA MET A 215 -8.08 9.36 -20.08
C MET A 215 -7.01 10.41 -20.41
N ARG A 216 -5.74 9.98 -20.50
CA ARG A 216 -4.62 10.85 -20.79
C ARG A 216 -4.70 11.48 -22.18
N PHE A 217 -5.41 10.88 -23.14
CA PHE A 217 -5.72 11.55 -24.42
C PHE A 217 -6.55 12.82 -24.27
N ALA A 218 -7.21 13.03 -23.13
CA ALA A 218 -8.09 14.15 -22.84
C ALA A 218 -7.62 14.99 -21.63
N THR A 219 -6.32 14.96 -21.34
CA THR A 219 -5.70 15.72 -20.23
C THR A 219 -4.59 16.63 -20.75
N PRO A 220 -4.28 17.76 -20.09
CA PRO A 220 -3.31 18.73 -20.59
C PRO A 220 -1.92 18.19 -20.92
N GLN A 221 -1.41 17.21 -20.15
CA GLN A 221 -0.08 16.64 -20.39
C GLN A 221 -0.07 15.49 -21.40
N GLY A 222 -1.19 14.76 -21.53
CA GLY A 222 -1.16 13.34 -21.90
C GLY A 222 -0.91 13.02 -23.38
N PHE A 223 -1.46 11.91 -23.84
CA PHE A 223 -1.08 11.33 -25.14
C PHE A 223 -1.65 12.14 -26.30
N ASN A 224 -0.79 12.60 -27.20
CA ASN A 224 -1.15 13.31 -28.42
C ASN A 224 -1.46 12.35 -29.59
N SER A 225 -0.94 11.12 -29.53
CA SER A 225 -1.13 10.12 -30.59
C SER A 225 -1.19 8.70 -30.02
N GLY A 226 -1.75 7.79 -30.82
CA GLY A 226 -1.85 6.37 -30.44
C GLY A 226 -0.51 5.73 -30.10
N ASP A 227 0.56 6.06 -30.82
CA ASP A 227 1.89 5.49 -30.58
C ASP A 227 2.42 5.78 -29.18
N GLN A 228 2.13 6.95 -28.63
CA GLN A 228 2.54 7.31 -27.28
C GLN A 228 1.83 6.44 -26.23
N PHE A 229 0.53 6.17 -26.41
CA PHE A 229 -0.21 5.28 -25.53
C PHE A 229 0.27 3.83 -25.65
N PHE A 230 0.45 3.33 -26.88
CA PHE A 230 1.00 1.99 -27.10
C PHE A 230 2.39 1.82 -26.47
N ALA A 231 3.29 2.77 -26.68
CA ALA A 231 4.63 2.73 -26.11
C ALA A 231 4.57 2.73 -24.58
N TYR A 232 3.77 3.62 -23.98
CA TYR A 232 3.60 3.67 -22.53
C TYR A 232 3.10 2.34 -21.95
N LEU A 233 2.02 1.79 -22.53
CA LEU A 233 1.49 0.49 -22.10
C LEU A 233 2.51 -0.63 -22.26
N LYS A 234 3.24 -0.67 -23.38
CA LYS A 234 4.26 -1.67 -23.65
C LYS A 234 5.41 -1.59 -22.65
N ASP A 235 5.92 -0.39 -22.39
CA ASP A 235 7.05 -0.19 -21.46
C ASP A 235 6.65 -0.58 -20.03
N SER A 236 5.46 -0.18 -19.57
CA SER A 236 4.91 -0.61 -18.27
C SER A 236 4.75 -2.13 -18.19
N PHE A 237 4.20 -2.74 -19.24
CA PHE A 237 4.04 -4.19 -19.31
C PHE A 237 5.38 -4.93 -19.27
N ASP A 238 6.36 -4.49 -20.07
CA ASP A 238 7.67 -5.15 -20.19
C ASP A 238 8.44 -5.10 -18.88
N LEU A 239 8.45 -3.95 -18.19
CA LEU A 239 9.11 -3.80 -16.90
C LEU A 239 8.48 -4.73 -15.85
N LEU A 240 7.16 -4.70 -15.70
CA LEU A 240 6.47 -5.54 -14.72
C LEU A 240 6.62 -7.04 -15.05
N LEU A 241 6.66 -7.39 -16.33
CA LEU A 241 6.89 -8.76 -16.75
C LEU A 241 8.34 -9.21 -16.49
N GLU A 242 9.32 -8.33 -16.68
CA GLU A 242 10.72 -8.56 -16.32
C GLU A 242 10.87 -8.81 -14.81
N GLU A 243 10.31 -7.95 -13.97
CA GLU A 243 10.31 -8.13 -12.51
C GLU A 243 9.59 -9.41 -12.10
N GLY A 244 8.48 -9.73 -12.75
CA GLY A 244 7.76 -10.98 -12.55
C GLY A 244 8.60 -12.20 -12.85
N ARG A 245 9.32 -12.18 -13.98
CA ARG A 245 10.27 -13.24 -14.37
C ARG A 245 11.47 -13.33 -13.42
N ALA A 246 11.87 -12.22 -12.80
CA ALA A 246 12.87 -12.18 -11.74
C ALA A 246 12.36 -12.64 -10.36
N GLY A 247 11.07 -13.01 -10.25
CA GLY A 247 10.49 -13.60 -9.04
C GLY A 247 9.60 -12.65 -8.22
N ALA A 248 9.30 -11.46 -8.71
CA ALA A 248 8.42 -10.50 -8.03
C ALA A 248 7.20 -10.10 -8.88
N PRO A 249 6.32 -11.04 -9.27
CA PRO A 249 5.17 -10.76 -10.14
C PRO A 249 4.22 -9.73 -9.54
N LYS A 250 3.61 -8.92 -10.43
CA LYS A 250 2.71 -7.80 -10.09
C LYS A 250 1.41 -7.88 -10.89
N MET A 251 0.52 -6.90 -10.69
CA MET A 251 -0.58 -6.65 -11.61
C MET A 251 -0.40 -5.33 -12.37
N MET A 252 -1.01 -5.23 -13.54
CA MET A 252 -1.11 -4.00 -14.34
C MET A 252 -2.58 -3.75 -14.66
N SER A 253 -3.07 -2.56 -14.31
CA SER A 253 -4.39 -2.09 -14.77
C SER A 253 -4.23 -1.32 -16.09
N VAL A 254 -5.20 -1.44 -17.00
CA VAL A 254 -5.30 -0.61 -18.21
C VAL A 254 -6.68 0.02 -18.26
N GLY A 255 -6.74 1.34 -18.07
CA GLY A 255 -7.98 2.11 -18.08
C GLY A 255 -8.40 2.55 -19.47
N LEU A 256 -9.65 2.27 -19.85
CA LEU A 256 -10.21 2.55 -21.18
C LEU A 256 -11.56 3.24 -21.06
N HIS A 257 -11.86 4.21 -21.92
CA HIS A 257 -13.16 4.88 -21.98
C HIS A 257 -13.75 4.75 -23.38
N CYS A 258 -15.05 4.42 -23.44
CA CYS A 258 -15.73 4.15 -24.71
C CYS A 258 -15.61 5.34 -25.68
N ARG A 259 -15.83 6.57 -25.19
CA ARG A 259 -15.73 7.80 -26.01
C ARG A 259 -14.32 8.20 -26.42
N LEU A 260 -13.28 7.69 -25.77
CA LEU A 260 -11.88 8.04 -26.02
C LEU A 260 -11.17 7.01 -26.89
N VAL A 261 -10.62 5.92 -26.33
CA VAL A 261 -9.90 4.88 -27.10
C VAL A 261 -10.79 4.15 -28.10
N GLY A 262 -12.12 4.23 -27.93
CA GLY A 262 -13.06 3.79 -28.95
C GLY A 262 -12.93 4.55 -30.28
N ARG A 263 -12.32 5.75 -30.32
CA ARG A 263 -12.07 6.50 -31.57
C ARG A 263 -11.06 5.76 -32.46
N PRO A 264 -11.25 5.71 -33.79
CA PRO A 264 -10.44 4.85 -34.68
C PRO A 264 -8.94 5.11 -34.60
N GLY A 265 -8.50 6.37 -34.49
CA GLY A 265 -7.08 6.71 -34.40
C GLY A 265 -6.40 6.19 -33.11
N ARG A 266 -7.12 6.17 -31.99
CA ARG A 266 -6.64 5.65 -30.70
C ARG A 266 -6.80 4.13 -30.61
N ALA A 267 -7.89 3.60 -31.16
CA ALA A 267 -8.21 2.18 -31.15
C ALA A 267 -7.13 1.33 -31.83
N GLN A 268 -6.41 1.86 -32.83
CA GLN A 268 -5.28 1.16 -33.46
C GLN A 268 -4.12 0.89 -32.48
N ALA A 269 -3.84 1.82 -31.57
CA ALA A 269 -2.82 1.63 -30.54
C ALA A 269 -3.23 0.55 -29.54
N LEU A 270 -4.49 0.59 -29.08
CA LEU A 270 -5.03 -0.47 -28.23
C LEU A 270 -4.97 -1.83 -28.93
N LYS A 271 -5.42 -1.92 -30.19
CA LYS A 271 -5.35 -3.17 -30.98
C LYS A 271 -3.92 -3.73 -31.00
N ARG A 272 -2.91 -2.90 -31.25
CA ARG A 272 -1.51 -3.31 -31.22
C ARG A 272 -1.06 -3.80 -29.85
N PHE A 273 -1.50 -3.16 -28.77
CA PHE A 273 -1.17 -3.61 -27.43
C PHE A 273 -1.86 -4.95 -27.09
N LEU A 274 -3.13 -5.13 -27.46
CA LEU A 274 -3.83 -6.41 -27.30
C LEU A 274 -3.13 -7.53 -28.09
N ASP A 275 -2.72 -7.26 -29.33
CA ASP A 275 -1.97 -8.21 -30.16
C ASP A 275 -0.58 -8.50 -29.56
N TYR A 276 0.06 -7.51 -28.94
CA TYR A 276 1.33 -7.68 -28.23
C TYR A 276 1.17 -8.63 -27.03
N VAL A 277 0.21 -8.34 -26.14
CA VAL A 277 -0.10 -9.16 -24.96
C VAL A 277 -0.40 -10.61 -25.35
N ALA A 278 -1.17 -10.83 -26.42
CA ALA A 278 -1.50 -12.17 -26.91
C ALA A 278 -0.28 -13.00 -27.32
N GLY A 279 0.88 -12.37 -27.55
CA GLY A 279 2.15 -13.03 -27.83
C GLY A 279 2.90 -13.54 -26.59
N HIS A 280 2.39 -13.32 -25.37
CA HIS A 280 3.04 -13.73 -24.12
C HIS A 280 2.21 -14.80 -23.39
N GLU A 281 2.76 -16.01 -23.26
CA GLU A 281 2.09 -17.14 -22.60
C GLU A 281 2.13 -17.06 -21.06
N ASP A 282 3.07 -16.29 -20.50
CA ASP A 282 3.28 -16.17 -19.05
C ASP A 282 2.51 -15.00 -18.41
N VAL A 283 1.41 -14.55 -19.04
CA VAL A 283 0.55 -13.46 -18.57
C VAL A 283 -0.87 -13.96 -18.29
N TRP A 284 -1.38 -13.62 -17.11
CA TRP A 284 -2.76 -13.88 -16.75
C TRP A 284 -3.62 -12.64 -17.06
N VAL A 285 -4.40 -12.68 -18.13
CA VAL A 285 -5.41 -11.65 -18.41
C VAL A 285 -6.66 -11.96 -17.59
N ALA A 286 -7.00 -11.08 -16.65
CA ALA A 286 -8.00 -11.36 -15.61
C ALA A 286 -9.09 -10.29 -15.53
N ARG A 287 -10.27 -10.68 -15.06
CA ARG A 287 -11.22 -9.72 -14.48
C ARG A 287 -10.73 -9.36 -13.08
N ARG A 288 -11.11 -8.18 -12.63
CA ARG A 288 -10.72 -7.63 -11.33
C ARG A 288 -11.29 -8.45 -10.16
N ILE A 289 -12.51 -8.96 -10.29
CA ILE A 289 -13.09 -9.91 -9.32
C ILE A 289 -12.28 -11.20 -9.22
N ASP A 290 -11.65 -11.66 -10.31
CA ASP A 290 -10.84 -12.88 -10.28
C ASP A 290 -9.54 -12.63 -9.51
N ILE A 291 -8.92 -11.45 -9.70
CA ILE A 291 -7.76 -11.00 -8.89
C ILE A 291 -8.17 -10.87 -7.42
N ALA A 292 -9.30 -10.26 -7.12
CA ALA A 292 -9.78 -10.07 -5.75
C ALA A 292 -9.97 -11.40 -5.02
N ARG A 293 -10.63 -12.37 -5.67
CA ARG A 293 -10.85 -13.71 -5.13
C ARG A 293 -9.57 -14.51 -4.97
N HIS A 294 -8.69 -14.43 -5.96
CA HIS A 294 -7.37 -15.05 -5.90
C HIS A 294 -6.57 -14.52 -4.70
N TRP A 295 -6.57 -13.20 -4.51
CA TRP A 295 -5.88 -12.57 -3.39
C TRP A 295 -6.47 -12.99 -2.05
N ALA A 296 -7.80 -12.98 -1.92
CA ALA A 296 -8.45 -13.39 -0.68
C ALA A 296 -8.20 -14.85 -0.31
N ALA A 297 -8.06 -15.74 -1.30
CA ALA A 297 -7.71 -17.13 -1.08
C ALA A 297 -6.21 -17.34 -0.74
N THR A 298 -5.33 -16.59 -1.40
CA THR A 298 -3.87 -16.78 -1.32
C THR A 298 -3.24 -16.00 -0.16
N HIS A 299 -3.71 -14.78 0.04
CA HIS A 299 -3.23 -13.79 1.01
C HIS A 299 -4.41 -13.29 1.84
N PRO A 300 -5.02 -14.12 2.70
CA PRO A 300 -6.12 -13.68 3.55
C PRO A 300 -5.67 -12.55 4.50
N PRO A 301 -6.59 -11.69 4.95
CA PRO A 301 -6.24 -10.60 5.86
C PRO A 301 -5.62 -11.13 7.15
N GLN A 302 -4.50 -10.54 7.55
CA GLN A 302 -3.79 -10.91 8.78
C GLN A 302 -4.01 -9.85 9.85
N ALA A 303 -4.22 -10.29 11.09
CA ALA A 303 -4.17 -9.40 12.24
C ALA A 303 -2.70 -9.04 12.51
N LEU A 304 -2.37 -7.77 12.27
CA LEU A 304 -1.04 -7.23 12.55
C LEU A 304 -1.09 -6.37 13.81
N ASP A 305 -0.05 -6.42 14.63
CA ASP A 305 0.18 -5.45 15.69
C ASP A 305 0.31 -4.05 15.06
N ARG A 306 -0.46 -3.09 15.57
CA ARG A 306 -0.42 -1.70 15.11
C ARG A 306 0.03 -0.75 16.21
N PRO A 307 1.34 -0.68 16.49
CA PRO A 307 1.92 0.28 17.43
C PRO A 307 1.36 1.69 17.30
N SER A 308 1.08 2.15 16.07
CA SER A 308 0.55 3.50 15.80
C SER A 308 -0.86 3.75 16.35
N GLU A 309 -1.64 2.68 16.55
CA GLU A 309 -3.02 2.72 17.05
C GLU A 309 -3.16 2.34 18.53
N MET A 310 -2.07 1.91 19.18
CA MET A 310 -2.09 1.59 20.62
C MET A 310 -2.32 2.84 21.47
N ASP A 311 -3.03 2.68 22.59
CA ASP A 311 -2.98 3.66 23.67
C ASP A 311 -1.60 3.67 24.34
N CYS A 312 -1.36 4.69 25.18
CA CYS A 312 -0.04 4.89 25.79
C CYS A 312 0.32 3.72 26.73
N GLU A 313 -0.64 3.22 27.50
CA GLU A 313 -0.41 2.14 28.45
C GLU A 313 0.00 0.85 27.74
N ALA A 314 -0.73 0.45 26.70
CA ALA A 314 -0.42 -0.72 25.89
C ALA A 314 0.92 -0.56 25.15
N PHE A 315 1.19 0.62 24.59
CA PHE A 315 2.45 0.89 23.89
C PHE A 315 3.66 0.79 24.83
N VAL A 316 3.58 1.38 26.03
CA VAL A 316 4.66 1.35 27.03
C VAL A 316 4.80 -0.04 27.63
N ALA A 317 3.71 -0.75 27.89
CA ALA A 317 3.76 -2.14 28.34
C ALA A 317 4.46 -3.04 27.30
N ARG A 318 4.26 -2.77 26.00
CA ARG A 318 4.85 -3.55 24.91
C ARG A 318 6.30 -3.16 24.61
N PHE A 319 6.64 -1.87 24.59
CA PHE A 319 7.92 -1.36 24.08
C PHE A 319 8.79 -0.65 25.13
N GLY A 320 8.29 -0.43 26.35
CA GLY A 320 9.01 0.28 27.41
C GLY A 320 10.27 -0.42 27.91
N GLY A 321 10.38 -1.74 27.71
CA GLY A 321 11.58 -2.52 28.02
C GLY A 321 12.65 -2.52 26.91
N VAL A 322 12.37 -1.96 25.72
CA VAL A 322 13.28 -2.04 24.57
C VAL A 322 14.62 -1.35 24.87
N PHE A 323 14.58 -0.17 25.48
CA PHE A 323 15.75 0.51 26.04
C PHE A 323 15.79 0.20 27.55
N GLU A 324 16.76 -0.62 27.96
CA GLU A 324 16.87 -1.21 29.30
C GLU A 324 16.48 -0.26 30.44
N HIS A 325 15.51 -0.66 31.26
CA HIS A 325 14.99 0.12 32.40
C HIS A 325 14.64 1.59 32.11
N SER A 326 14.33 1.93 30.85
CA SER A 326 14.11 3.30 30.38
C SER A 326 12.75 3.46 29.68
N PRO A 327 11.62 3.15 30.35
CA PRO A 327 10.28 3.19 29.75
C PRO A 327 9.85 4.58 29.28
N TRP A 328 10.45 5.64 29.85
CA TRP A 328 10.22 7.03 29.44
C TRP A 328 10.47 7.26 27.93
N ILE A 329 11.34 6.46 27.30
CA ILE A 329 11.59 6.55 25.85
C ILE A 329 10.34 6.14 25.07
N ALA A 330 9.67 5.06 25.49
CA ALA A 330 8.43 4.62 24.87
C ALA A 330 7.26 5.58 25.17
N GLU A 331 7.20 6.10 26.41
CA GLU A 331 6.20 7.10 26.81
C GLU A 331 6.29 8.37 25.95
N GLU A 332 7.48 8.95 25.82
CA GLU A 332 7.70 10.15 25.01
C GLU A 332 7.54 9.84 23.49
N ALA A 333 7.93 8.65 23.03
CA ALA A 333 7.80 8.24 21.63
C ALA A 333 6.33 8.05 21.22
N HIS A 334 5.48 7.55 22.12
CA HIS A 334 4.04 7.47 21.88
C HIS A 334 3.43 8.84 21.56
N GLY A 335 3.94 9.89 22.20
CA GLY A 335 3.54 11.28 21.97
C GLY A 335 3.92 11.86 20.60
N LEU A 336 4.78 11.17 19.82
CA LEU A 336 5.13 11.58 18.46
C LEU A 336 3.96 11.37 17.48
N GLU A 337 4.10 11.93 16.29
CA GLU A 337 3.18 11.70 15.17
C GLU A 337 3.39 10.29 14.57
N LEU A 338 2.93 9.26 15.28
CA LEU A 338 2.92 7.87 14.79
C LEU A 338 1.86 7.69 13.70
N GLY A 339 2.04 6.66 12.87
CA GLY A 339 1.18 6.30 11.74
C GLY A 339 1.59 4.95 11.17
N PRO A 340 0.97 4.44 10.09
CA PRO A 340 1.20 3.08 9.57
C PRO A 340 2.66 2.73 9.26
N ALA A 341 3.49 3.72 8.90
CA ALA A 341 4.93 3.54 8.73
C ALA A 341 5.66 3.09 10.02
N HIS A 342 5.03 3.23 11.18
CA HIS A 342 5.53 2.81 12.49
C HIS A 342 5.05 1.41 12.89
N ASP A 343 4.22 0.74 12.08
CA ASP A 343 3.69 -0.59 12.37
C ASP A 343 4.65 -1.72 11.91
N CYS A 344 5.92 -1.59 12.27
CA CYS A 344 6.96 -2.62 12.22
C CYS A 344 8.12 -2.32 13.15
N ALA A 345 9.05 -3.27 13.25
CA ALA A 345 10.28 -3.13 14.01
C ALA A 345 11.07 -1.85 13.65
N LEU A 346 11.32 -1.58 12.37
CA LEU A 346 12.06 -0.38 11.94
C LEU A 346 11.30 0.92 12.24
N GLY A 347 9.98 0.88 12.10
CA GLY A 347 9.11 2.00 12.37
C GLY A 347 9.10 2.39 13.85
N VAL A 348 8.90 1.43 14.75
CA VAL A 348 8.99 1.67 16.21
C VAL A 348 10.41 2.06 16.61
N HIS A 349 11.43 1.41 16.02
CA HIS A 349 12.83 1.75 16.27
C HIS A 349 13.12 3.21 15.94
N ASN A 350 12.62 3.71 14.80
CA ASN A 350 12.73 5.11 14.42
C ASN A 350 12.16 6.03 15.50
N ALA A 351 10.96 5.74 15.99
CA ALA A 351 10.30 6.56 17.01
C ALA A 351 11.09 6.59 18.33
N LEU A 352 11.49 5.41 18.84
CA LEU A 352 12.25 5.31 20.10
C LEU A 352 13.64 5.95 19.98
N ALA A 353 14.37 5.68 18.89
CA ALA A 353 15.70 6.23 18.66
C ALA A 353 15.67 7.77 18.53
N ARG A 354 14.62 8.35 17.94
CA ARG A 354 14.46 9.81 17.89
C ARG A 354 14.39 10.43 19.29
N ILE A 355 13.60 9.84 20.18
CA ILE A 355 13.51 10.28 21.58
C ILE A 355 14.86 10.13 22.28
N PHE A 356 15.50 8.97 22.14
CA PHE A 356 16.80 8.72 22.75
C PHE A 356 17.85 9.73 22.29
N ARG A 357 17.97 9.98 20.97
CA ARG A 357 18.94 10.93 20.40
C ARG A 357 18.67 12.38 20.78
N MET A 358 17.40 12.77 20.91
CA MET A 358 17.01 14.13 21.29
C MET A 358 17.12 14.39 22.80
N ALA A 359 17.27 13.34 23.61
CA ALA A 359 17.39 13.48 25.05
C ALA A 359 18.73 14.15 25.45
N PRO A 360 18.72 14.90 26.56
CA PRO A 360 19.95 15.48 27.12
C PRO A 360 21.03 14.40 27.34
N PRO A 361 22.34 14.75 27.23
CA PRO A 361 23.43 13.81 27.45
C PRO A 361 23.33 13.04 28.78
N GLU A 362 22.79 13.67 29.84
CA GLU A 362 22.65 13.02 31.15
C GLU A 362 21.63 11.88 31.11
N LYS A 363 20.46 12.10 30.50
CA LYS A 363 19.44 11.05 30.31
C LYS A 363 19.97 9.90 29.45
N ARG A 364 20.70 10.22 28.38
CA ARG A 364 21.32 9.19 27.53
C ARG A 364 22.36 8.38 28.30
N LEU A 365 23.18 9.02 29.12
CA LEU A 365 24.15 8.35 29.99
C LEU A 365 23.47 7.42 31.00
N ASP A 366 22.33 7.83 31.58
CA ASP A 366 21.57 6.98 32.50
C ASP A 366 21.06 5.71 31.83
N VAL A 367 20.64 5.80 30.56
CA VAL A 367 20.30 4.61 29.74
C VAL A 367 21.52 3.71 29.57
N LEU A 368 22.70 4.27 29.25
CA LEU A 368 23.94 3.47 29.14
C LEU A 368 24.28 2.76 30.45
N LYS A 369 24.16 3.45 31.58
CA LYS A 369 24.42 2.89 32.92
C LYS A 369 23.42 1.82 33.34
N ALA A 370 22.20 1.88 32.82
CA ALA A 370 21.16 0.87 33.07
C ALA A 370 21.41 -0.45 32.34
N HIS A 371 22.28 -0.47 31.31
CA HIS A 371 22.62 -1.70 30.61
C HIS A 371 23.45 -2.64 31.50
N PRO A 372 23.19 -3.95 31.48
CA PRO A 372 23.95 -4.90 32.28
C PRO A 372 25.36 -5.13 31.72
N ASP A 373 26.31 -5.41 32.61
CA ASP A 373 27.66 -5.83 32.22
C ASP A 373 27.64 -7.15 31.42
N LEU A 374 28.43 -7.18 30.36
CA LEU A 374 28.63 -8.35 29.51
C LEU A 374 29.38 -9.43 30.29
N ALA A 375 28.81 -10.63 30.43
CA ALA A 375 29.34 -11.73 31.26
C ALA A 375 29.64 -11.34 32.73
N GLY A 376 28.95 -10.31 33.25
CA GLY A 376 29.18 -9.76 34.59
C GLY A 376 28.40 -10.45 35.72
N LYS A 377 28.51 -9.89 36.94
CA LYS A 377 27.92 -10.46 38.17
C LYS A 377 26.39 -10.60 38.12
N LEU A 378 25.70 -9.84 37.27
CA LEU A 378 24.24 -9.97 37.06
C LEU A 378 23.86 -11.26 36.32
N ALA A 379 24.71 -11.72 35.40
CA ALA A 379 24.56 -13.02 34.74
C ALA A 379 24.76 -14.16 35.76
N GLU A 380 25.73 -14.02 36.66
CA GLU A 380 26.00 -14.97 37.76
C GLU A 380 24.85 -15.04 38.77
N ALA A 381 24.20 -13.91 39.05
CA ALA A 381 23.08 -13.82 39.98
C ALA A 381 21.71 -14.16 39.35
N ARG A 382 21.65 -14.48 38.04
CA ARG A 382 20.38 -14.63 37.26
C ARG A 382 19.44 -13.43 37.42
N ARG A 383 19.99 -12.22 37.51
CA ARG A 383 19.23 -10.96 37.67
C ARG A 383 19.13 -10.15 36.38
N LEU A 384 19.54 -10.73 35.25
CA LEU A 384 19.33 -10.16 33.93
C LEU A 384 17.85 -10.21 33.55
N THR A 385 17.42 -9.27 32.71
CA THR A 385 16.15 -9.39 32.00
C THR A 385 16.17 -10.64 31.09
N PRO A 386 15.00 -11.27 30.84
CA PRO A 386 14.91 -12.41 29.92
C PRO A 386 15.58 -12.15 28.57
N GLU A 387 15.38 -10.94 28.04
CA GLU A 387 15.93 -10.47 26.76
C GLU A 387 17.46 -10.43 26.80
N SER A 388 18.06 -9.84 27.84
CA SER A 388 19.52 -9.77 27.99
C SER A 388 20.16 -11.16 28.16
N THR A 389 19.46 -12.08 28.81
CA THR A 389 19.93 -13.47 28.97
C THR A 389 20.02 -14.18 27.60
N ALA A 390 18.97 -14.06 26.78
CA ALA A 390 18.94 -14.67 25.45
C ALA A 390 19.99 -14.05 24.51
N GLU A 391 20.18 -12.72 24.57
CA GLU A 391 21.20 -12.00 23.81
C GLU A 391 22.62 -12.51 24.12
N GLN A 392 22.98 -12.64 25.40
CA GLN A 392 24.34 -13.07 25.77
C GLN A 392 24.62 -14.54 25.43
N ALA A 393 23.62 -15.42 25.54
CA ALA A 393 23.75 -16.81 25.13
C ALA A 393 24.04 -16.96 23.63
N SER A 394 23.50 -16.07 22.79
CA SER A 394 23.68 -16.15 21.33
C SER A 394 25.14 -16.04 20.85
N ALA A 395 26.02 -15.36 21.60
CA ALA A 395 27.45 -15.28 21.30
C ALA A 395 28.32 -16.27 22.11
N GLY A 396 27.70 -17.23 22.82
CA GLY A 396 28.41 -18.24 23.61
C GLY A 396 29.10 -17.68 24.86
N LEU A 397 28.56 -16.60 25.43
CA LEU A 397 29.07 -15.99 26.68
C LEU A 397 28.55 -16.71 27.94
N ASP A 398 27.60 -17.62 27.78
CA ASP A 398 27.12 -18.55 28.82
C ASP A 398 28.12 -19.71 29.05
N ALA A 399 29.00 -19.98 28.08
CA ALA A 399 30.02 -21.03 28.12
C ALA A 399 31.45 -20.46 28.09
N LEU A 400 31.77 -19.54 29.00
CA LEU A 400 33.13 -19.01 29.19
C LEU A 400 33.98 -19.92 30.08
N THR A 401 35.23 -20.14 29.68
CA THR A 401 36.28 -20.69 30.56
C THR A 401 36.61 -19.71 31.69
N ASP A 402 37.19 -20.18 32.79
CA ASP A 402 37.57 -19.32 33.91
C ASP A 402 38.56 -18.21 33.49
N ALA A 403 39.48 -18.51 32.57
CA ALA A 403 40.44 -17.55 32.05
C ALA A 403 39.76 -16.47 31.18
N GLU A 404 38.81 -16.85 30.33
CA GLU A 404 38.02 -15.91 29.54
C GLU A 404 37.15 -15.02 30.43
N ARG A 405 36.52 -15.61 31.46
CA ARG A 405 35.69 -14.88 32.43
C ARG A 405 36.52 -13.84 33.18
N ALA A 406 37.71 -14.20 33.66
CA ALA A 406 38.61 -13.27 34.32
C ALA A 406 39.01 -12.11 33.39
N ARG A 407 39.26 -12.40 32.11
CA ARG A 407 39.56 -11.37 31.10
C ARG A 407 38.39 -10.42 30.86
N PHE A 408 37.16 -10.92 30.73
CA PHE A 408 35.97 -10.07 30.61
C PHE A 408 35.76 -9.20 31.86
N GLN A 409 35.98 -9.75 33.05
CA GLN A 409 35.87 -8.99 34.30
C GLN A 409 36.90 -7.85 34.41
N ASP A 410 38.17 -8.10 34.05
CA ASP A 410 39.21 -7.06 34.00
C ASP A 410 38.85 -5.96 32.99
N LEU A 411 38.46 -6.37 31.78
CA LEU A 411 38.09 -5.44 30.71
C LEU A 411 36.89 -4.57 31.09
N ASN A 412 35.82 -5.17 31.64
CA ASN A 412 34.67 -4.42 32.17
C ASN A 412 35.08 -3.42 33.25
N ALA A 413 35.91 -3.81 34.21
CA ALA A 413 36.37 -2.91 35.27
C ALA A 413 37.16 -1.72 34.71
N ARG A 414 38.06 -1.96 33.76
CA ARG A 414 38.85 -0.91 33.10
C ARG A 414 37.98 0.04 32.28
N TYR A 415 37.03 -0.50 31.54
CA TYR A 415 36.13 0.28 30.70
C TYR A 415 35.19 1.15 31.52
N THR A 416 34.50 0.57 32.51
CA THR A 416 33.62 1.32 33.40
C THR A 416 34.40 2.36 34.19
N GLY A 417 35.62 2.05 34.63
CA GLY A 417 36.50 3.01 35.30
C GLY A 417 36.92 4.20 34.42
N ARG A 418 37.08 3.99 33.10
CA ARG A 418 37.48 5.03 32.14
C ARG A 418 36.31 5.88 31.66
N PHE A 419 35.19 5.26 31.30
CA PHE A 419 34.09 5.93 30.62
C PHE A 419 32.86 6.18 31.51
N GLY A 420 32.77 5.52 32.67
CA GLY A 420 31.68 5.74 33.64
C GLY A 420 30.37 5.02 33.33
N PHE A 421 30.37 4.10 32.36
CA PHE A 421 29.26 3.22 32.00
C PHE A 421 29.79 1.85 31.49
N PRO A 422 28.96 0.79 31.50
CA PRO A 422 29.35 -0.55 31.02
C PRO A 422 29.74 -0.60 29.55
N PHE A 423 30.53 -1.60 29.16
CA PHE A 423 30.79 -1.87 27.75
C PHE A 423 29.53 -2.45 27.09
N ILE A 424 29.00 -1.75 26.10
CA ILE A 424 27.78 -2.11 25.40
C ILE A 424 28.12 -2.46 23.96
N ILE A 425 27.65 -3.62 23.50
CA ILE A 425 27.77 -4.08 22.12
C ILE A 425 26.56 -4.93 21.77
N ALA A 426 26.08 -4.83 20.53
CA ALA A 426 25.01 -5.68 20.02
C ALA A 426 25.49 -7.11 19.81
N VAL A 427 25.45 -7.91 20.87
CA VAL A 427 26.03 -9.27 20.95
C VAL A 427 25.64 -10.16 19.76
N ARG A 428 24.43 -10.03 19.22
CA ARG A 428 23.94 -10.81 18.07
C ARG A 428 24.69 -10.57 16.76
N ASP A 429 25.38 -9.44 16.62
CA ASP A 429 26.20 -9.14 15.45
C ASP A 429 27.64 -9.65 15.60
N HIS A 430 27.96 -10.32 16.71
CA HIS A 430 29.33 -10.65 17.09
C HIS A 430 29.48 -12.08 17.62
N ASP A 431 30.70 -12.59 17.50
CA ASP A 431 31.18 -13.76 18.22
C ASP A 431 32.10 -13.34 19.38
N LYS A 432 32.44 -14.30 20.25
CA LYS A 432 33.30 -14.04 21.43
C LYS A 432 34.62 -13.33 21.07
N ALA A 433 35.26 -13.74 19.96
CA ALA A 433 36.55 -13.20 19.55
C ALA A 433 36.44 -11.74 19.09
N SER A 434 35.43 -11.42 18.29
CA SER A 434 35.18 -10.06 17.81
C SER A 434 34.70 -9.13 18.92
N ILE A 435 33.97 -9.64 19.93
CA ILE A 435 33.65 -8.86 21.14
C ILE A 435 34.93 -8.46 21.87
N LEU A 436 35.84 -9.40 22.15
CA LEU A 436 37.10 -9.09 22.84
C LEU A 436 37.95 -8.09 22.05
N ALA A 437 38.06 -8.27 20.73
CA ALA A 437 38.78 -7.35 19.87
C ALA A 437 38.16 -5.94 19.85
N ALA A 438 36.82 -5.86 19.82
CA ALA A 438 36.10 -4.58 19.91
C ALA A 438 36.32 -3.90 21.26
N PHE A 439 36.35 -4.69 22.34
CA PHE A 439 36.60 -4.22 23.71
C PHE A 439 37.97 -3.55 23.83
N GLU A 440 39.02 -4.22 23.35
CA GLU A 440 40.40 -3.72 23.38
C GLU A 440 40.56 -2.46 22.55
N ARG A 441 40.02 -2.46 21.32
CA ARG A 441 40.06 -1.29 20.44
C ARG A 441 39.31 -0.09 21.05
N ARG A 442 38.12 -0.31 21.58
CA ARG A 442 37.26 0.76 22.12
C ARG A 442 37.79 1.35 23.42
N LEU A 443 38.58 0.59 24.20
CA LEU A 443 39.31 1.13 25.34
C LEU A 443 40.32 2.23 24.95
N GLU A 444 40.74 2.32 23.69
CA GLU A 444 41.66 3.35 23.20
C GLU A 444 40.95 4.66 22.84
N ASN A 445 39.62 4.65 22.67
CA ASN A 445 38.82 5.81 22.28
C ASN A 445 38.86 6.94 23.32
N ASP A 446 38.65 8.17 22.87
CA ASP A 446 38.28 9.28 23.75
C ASP A 446 36.82 9.14 24.23
N ALA A 447 36.44 9.91 25.26
CA ALA A 447 35.15 9.77 25.91
C ALA A 447 33.96 10.17 25.02
N GLU A 448 34.13 11.12 24.10
CA GLU A 448 33.06 11.57 23.20
C GLU A 448 32.78 10.52 22.13
N THR A 449 33.85 10.03 21.50
CA THR A 449 33.79 8.93 20.53
C THR A 449 33.16 7.69 21.15
N GLU A 450 33.57 7.32 22.38
CA GLU A 450 33.04 6.13 23.03
C GLU A 450 31.58 6.28 23.46
N PHE A 451 31.18 7.46 23.94
CA PHE A 451 29.80 7.73 24.28
C PHE A 451 28.88 7.60 23.05
N ALA A 452 29.31 8.16 21.90
CA ALA A 452 28.58 8.05 20.64
C ALA A 452 28.48 6.59 20.17
N GLU A 453 29.58 5.83 20.23
CA GLU A 453 29.60 4.41 19.87
C GLU A 453 28.67 3.60 20.79
N ALA A 454 28.73 3.80 22.10
CA ALA A 454 27.86 3.10 23.04
C ALA A 454 26.37 3.39 22.78
N CYS A 455 26.02 4.64 22.46
CA CYS A 455 24.65 5.00 22.07
C CYS A 455 24.23 4.28 20.78
N ALA A 456 25.10 4.19 19.78
CA ALA A 456 24.82 3.45 18.55
C ALA A 456 24.61 1.95 18.81
N GLN A 457 25.37 1.36 19.73
CA GLN A 457 25.20 -0.03 20.14
C GLN A 457 23.87 -0.28 20.86
N VAL A 458 23.45 0.63 21.76
CA VAL A 458 22.11 0.56 22.39
C VAL A 458 21.00 0.60 21.34
N GLU A 459 21.08 1.51 20.36
CA GLU A 459 20.09 1.56 19.29
C GLU A 459 20.09 0.28 18.42
N ARG A 460 21.26 -0.32 18.19
CA ARG A 460 21.37 -1.59 17.45
C ARG A 460 20.74 -2.75 18.22
N ILE A 461 20.97 -2.83 19.54
CA ILE A 461 20.31 -3.79 20.44
C ILE A 461 18.80 -3.60 20.42
N ALA A 462 18.33 -2.35 20.53
CA ALA A 462 16.90 -2.02 20.48
C ALA A 462 16.24 -2.50 19.18
N LEU A 463 16.90 -2.35 18.03
CA LEU A 463 16.38 -2.86 16.76
C LEU A 463 16.27 -4.38 16.73
N HIS A 464 17.27 -5.10 17.25
CA HIS A 464 17.23 -6.56 17.34
C HIS A 464 16.08 -7.05 18.22
N ARG A 465 15.84 -6.39 19.37
CA ARG A 465 14.69 -6.69 20.25
C ARG A 465 13.37 -6.47 19.52
N LEU A 466 13.23 -5.34 18.82
CA LEU A 466 12.00 -5.01 18.09
C LEU A 466 11.71 -5.99 16.95
N ARG A 467 12.72 -6.52 16.26
CA ARG A 467 12.57 -7.56 15.22
C ARG A 467 12.06 -8.90 15.75
N GLU A 468 12.21 -9.17 17.04
CA GLU A 468 11.60 -10.34 17.68
C GLU A 468 10.15 -10.08 18.11
N MET A 469 9.81 -8.81 18.35
CA MET A 469 8.49 -8.40 18.82
C MET A 469 7.49 -8.15 17.68
N LEU A 470 7.97 -7.71 16.52
CA LEU A 470 7.18 -7.25 15.39
C LEU A 470 7.68 -7.86 14.07
N PRO A 471 6.80 -8.01 13.07
CA PRO A 471 7.23 -8.35 11.71
C PRO A 471 8.18 -7.29 11.14
N GLU A 472 9.04 -7.73 10.21
CA GLU A 472 9.98 -6.85 9.50
C GLU A 472 9.27 -5.77 8.69
#